data_AF-A0A0B6XW16-F1
#
_entry.id   AF-A0A0B6XW16-F1
#
_cell.length_a   1.000
_cell.length_b   1.000
_cell.length_c   1.000
_cell.angle_alpha   90.00
_cell.angle_beta   90.00
_cell.angle_gamma   90.00
#
_symmetry.space_group_name_H-M   'P 1'
#
loop_
_entity.id
_entity.type
_entity.pdbx_description
1 polymer ?
#
loop_
_entity_poly.entity_id
_entity_poly.type
_entity_poly.pdbx_seq_one_letter_code
_entity_poly.pdbx_strand_id
1 'polypeptide(L)'
;NIALDLQNQGKTEKAMKVFQHAVALDPSHADILTAFGEFLEWHVKDIVKADHLYHVALEHSPEHGRALENRQRTGPIVEEIDQ
;
A
#
# COMPACT_ATOMS: atom_id res chain seq x y z
N ASN A 1 7.01 -24.00 12.42
CA ASN A 1 6.18 -22.87 11.95
C ASN A 1 6.58 -21.54 12.58
N ILE A 2 6.79 -21.42 13.91
CA ILE A 2 7.21 -20.15 14.57
C ILE A 2 8.45 -19.47 13.95
N ALA A 3 9.50 -20.23 13.59
CA ALA A 3 10.71 -19.64 13.00
C ALA A 3 10.47 -18.99 11.61
N LEU A 4 9.55 -19.54 10.82
CA LEU A 4 9.16 -18.96 9.52
C LEU A 4 8.31 -17.71 9.73
N ASP A 5 7.40 -17.75 10.71
CA ASP A 5 6.54 -16.60 11.05
C ASP A 5 7.38 -15.41 11.53
N LEU A 6 8.34 -15.64 12.43
CA LEU A 6 9.28 -14.62 12.90
C LEU A 6 10.15 -14.07 11.76
N GLN A 7 10.61 -14.94 10.85
CA GLN A 7 11.38 -14.50 9.68
C GLN A 7 10.52 -13.61 8.76
N ASN A 8 9.27 -13.99 8.51
CA ASN A 8 8.36 -13.22 7.68
C ASN A 8 8.02 -11.88 8.34
N GLN A 9 7.74 -11.85 9.64
CA GLN A 9 7.54 -10.60 10.40
C GLN A 9 8.76 -9.69 10.29
N GLY A 10 9.98 -10.20 10.49
CA GLY A 10 11.20 -9.41 10.36
C GLY A 10 11.45 -8.88 8.95
N LYS A 11 10.98 -9.57 7.90
CA LYS A 11 11.02 -9.07 6.51
C LYS A 11 9.98 -7.98 6.30
N THR A 12 8.75 -8.17 6.79
CA THR A 12 7.67 -7.18 6.71
C THR A 12 8.03 -5.88 7.42
N GLU A 13 8.61 -5.93 8.62
CA GLU A 13 9.05 -4.74 9.35
C GLU A 13 10.14 -3.95 8.62
N LYS A 14 11.08 -4.65 7.99
CA LYS A 14 12.14 -4.01 7.18
C LYS A 14 11.56 -3.34 5.94
N ALA A 15 10.68 -4.04 5.22
CA ALA A 15 10.01 -3.48 4.03
C ALA A 15 9.19 -2.23 4.39
N MET A 16 8.46 -2.26 5.51
CA MET A 16 7.72 -1.11 6.02
C MET A 16 8.61 0.13 6.19
N LYS A 17 9.79 -0.03 6.81
CA LYS A 17 10.73 1.09 7.00
C LYS A 17 11.26 1.63 5.68
N VAL A 18 11.52 0.77 4.70
CA VAL A 18 11.98 1.19 3.37
C VAL A 18 10.91 2.01 2.66
N PHE A 19 9.66 1.55 2.66
CA PHE A 19 8.56 2.29 2.05
C PHE A 19 8.30 3.62 2.75
N GLN A 20 8.28 3.64 4.09
CA GLN A 20 8.13 4.89 4.86
C GLN A 20 9.22 5.89 4.52
N HIS A 21 10.47 5.43 4.38
CA HIS A 21 11.58 6.29 3.98
C HIS A 21 11.43 6.80 2.54
N ALA A 22 11.05 5.94 1.59
CA ALA A 22 10.84 6.30 0.20
C ALA A 22 9.74 7.37 0.04
N VAL A 23 8.62 7.21 0.74
CA VAL A 23 7.54 8.21 0.79
C VAL A 23 7.99 9.50 1.47
N ALA A 24 8.84 9.43 2.49
CA ALA A 24 9.38 10.64 3.13
C ALA A 24 10.32 11.43 2.20
N LEU A 25 11.00 10.75 1.28
CA LEU A 25 11.88 11.39 0.29
C LEU A 25 11.09 12.03 -0.87
N ASP A 26 10.07 11.33 -1.36
CA ASP A 26 9.16 11.86 -2.39
C ASP A 26 7.71 11.43 -2.08
N PRO A 27 6.96 12.26 -1.34
CA PRO A 27 5.59 11.92 -0.92
C PRO A 27 4.59 11.96 -2.08
N SER A 28 4.98 12.48 -3.24
CA SER A 28 4.12 12.64 -4.41
C SER A 28 4.36 11.59 -5.50
N HIS A 29 5.33 10.69 -5.29
CA HIS A 29 5.72 9.73 -6.30
C HIS A 29 4.68 8.60 -6.44
N ALA A 30 3.89 8.64 -7.52
CA ALA A 30 2.81 7.69 -7.75
C ALA A 30 3.27 6.22 -7.72
N ASP A 31 4.44 5.89 -8.29
CA ASP A 31 4.96 4.52 -8.26
C ASP A 31 5.32 4.05 -6.83
N ILE A 32 5.88 4.92 -5.98
CA ILE A 32 6.26 4.57 -4.60
C ILE A 32 4.99 4.39 -3.76
N LEU A 33 4.03 5.32 -3.88
CA LEU A 33 2.74 5.24 -3.20
C LEU A 33 1.98 3.97 -3.60
N THR A 34 1.95 3.64 -4.89
CA THR A 34 1.30 2.43 -5.40
C THR A 34 1.99 1.17 -4.87
N ALA A 35 3.32 1.07 -4.98
CA ALA A 35 4.06 -0.08 -4.48
C ALA A 35 3.91 -0.26 -2.96
N PHE A 36 3.84 0.84 -2.22
CA PHE A 36 3.59 0.79 -0.78
C PHE A 36 2.17 0.32 -0.47
N GLY A 37 1.16 0.80 -1.20
CA GLY A 37 -0.21 0.30 -1.11
C GLY A 37 -0.29 -1.21 -1.34
N GLU A 38 0.36 -1.71 -2.40
CA GLU A 38 0.40 -3.15 -2.70
C GLU A 38 1.03 -3.94 -1.57
N PHE A 39 2.11 -3.42 -0.97
CA PHE A 39 2.73 -4.06 0.17
C PHE A 39 1.79 -4.13 1.38
N LEU A 40 1.09 -3.04 1.69
CA LEU A 40 0.13 -3.00 2.79
C LEU A 40 -1.02 -3.98 2.56
N GLU A 41 -1.54 -4.04 1.35
CA GLU A 41 -2.64 -4.89 0.98
C GLU A 41 -2.28 -6.39 1.04
N TRP A 42 -1.16 -6.77 0.41
CA TRP A 42 -0.84 -8.18 0.22
C TRP A 42 -0.07 -8.78 1.40
N HIS A 43 0.76 -8.00 2.09
CA HIS A 43 1.63 -8.50 3.16
C HIS A 43 1.21 -8.08 4.56
N VAL A 44 0.66 -6.87 4.73
CA VAL A 44 0.22 -6.37 6.05
C VAL A 44 -1.28 -6.61 6.27
N LYS A 45 -2.05 -6.79 5.19
CA LYS A 45 -3.51 -6.92 5.18
C LYS A 45 -4.23 -5.66 5.68
N ASP A 46 -3.61 -4.50 5.48
CA ASP A 46 -4.20 -3.18 5.77
C ASP A 46 -4.77 -2.58 4.48
N ILE A 47 -5.97 -3.05 4.10
CA ILE A 47 -6.66 -2.66 2.86
C ILE A 47 -7.07 -1.18 2.90
N VAL A 48 -7.48 -0.68 4.07
CA VAL A 48 -7.91 0.73 4.23
C VAL A 48 -6.75 1.67 3.93
N LYS A 49 -5.57 1.40 4.50
CA LYS A 49 -4.40 2.23 4.23
C LYS A 49 -3.84 2.04 2.82
N ALA A 50 -3.97 0.84 2.26
CA ALA A 50 -3.62 0.60 0.86
C ALA A 50 -4.48 1.45 -0.09
N ASP A 51 -5.80 1.47 0.10
CA ASP A 51 -6.73 2.26 -0.72
C ASP A 51 -6.41 3.76 -0.64
N HIS A 52 -6.15 4.27 0.57
CA HIS A 52 -5.72 5.64 0.76
C HIS A 52 -4.45 5.97 -0.04
N LEU A 53 -3.45 5.09 -0.04
CA LEU A 53 -2.23 5.33 -0.83
C LEU A 53 -2.48 5.31 -2.33
N TYR A 54 -3.34 4.42 -2.83
CA TYR A 54 -3.74 4.43 -4.24
C TYR A 54 -4.49 5.71 -4.59
N HIS A 55 -5.35 6.21 -3.70
CA HIS A 55 -6.02 7.48 -3.89
C HIS A 55 -5.02 8.64 -4.01
N VAL A 56 -4.07 8.77 -3.07
CA VAL A 56 -3.04 9.83 -3.10
C VAL A 56 -2.15 9.70 -4.35
N ALA A 57 -1.81 8.48 -4.77
CA ALA A 57 -1.06 8.26 -6.02
C ALA A 57 -1.81 8.84 -7.24
N LEU A 58 -3.13 8.68 -7.28
CA LEU A 58 -3.98 9.20 -8.36
C LEU A 58 -4.23 10.70 -8.27
N GLU A 59 -4.14 11.31 -7.09
CA GLU A 59 -4.17 12.78 -6.96
C GLU A 59 -2.95 13.42 -7.63
N HIS A 60 -1.77 12.78 -7.55
CA HIS A 60 -0.55 13.25 -8.18
C HIS A 60 -0.38 12.78 -9.63
N SER A 61 -0.93 11.62 -9.98
CA SER A 61 -0.88 11.05 -11.32
C SER A 61 -2.21 10.36 -11.66
N PRO A 62 -3.22 11.11 -12.15
CA PRO A 62 -4.56 10.58 -12.39
C PRO A 62 -4.63 9.40 -13.36
N GLU A 63 -3.74 9.37 -14.35
CA GLU A 63 -3.66 8.33 -15.39
C GLU A 63 -2.74 7.16 -14.99
N HIS A 64 -2.34 7.06 -13.71
CA HIS A 64 -1.47 5.99 -13.23
C HIS A 64 -2.20 4.64 -13.22
N GLY A 65 -2.09 3.90 -14.31
CA GLY A 65 -2.87 2.68 -14.56
C GLY A 65 -2.86 1.65 -13.44
N ARG A 66 -1.70 1.38 -12.81
CA ARG A 66 -1.62 0.43 -11.68
C ARG A 66 -2.38 0.92 -10.44
N ALA A 67 -2.34 2.22 -10.15
CA ALA A 67 -3.06 2.78 -9.01
C ALA A 67 -4.57 2.77 -9.25
N LEU A 68 -5.01 3.00 -10.50
CA LEU A 68 -6.41 2.89 -10.89
C LEU A 68 -6.94 1.48 -10.68
N GLU A 69 -6.24 0.47 -11.22
CA GLU A 69 -6.63 -0.94 -11.08
C GLU A 69 -6.70 -1.36 -9.60
N ASN A 70 -5.68 -0.99 -8.83
CA ASN A 70 -5.64 -1.33 -7.42
C ASN A 70 -6.76 -0.64 -6.62
N ARG A 71 -7.04 0.65 -6.86
CA ARG A 71 -8.13 1.38 -6.20
C ARG A 71 -9.51 0.87 -6.59
N GLN A 72 -9.72 0.51 -7.86
CA GLN A 72 -10.98 -0.10 -8.31
C GLN A 72 -11.29 -1.39 -7.56
N ARG A 73 -10.24 -2.13 -7.17
CA ARG A 73 -10.36 -3.37 -6.42
C ARG A 73 -10.52 -3.12 -4.90
N THR A 74 -9.82 -2.16 -4.31
CA THR A 74 -9.86 -1.91 -2.86
C THR A 74 -11.00 -1.02 -2.41
N GLY A 75 -11.40 -0.03 -3.21
CA GLY A 75 -12.40 0.98 -2.85
C GLY A 75 -13.72 0.39 -2.35
N PRO A 76 -14.38 -0.52 -3.10
CA PRO A 76 -15.63 -1.13 -2.66
C PRO A 76 -15.50 -1.90 -1.33
N ILE A 77 -14.34 -2.50 -1.07
CA ILE A 77 -14.08 -3.26 0.16
C ILE A 77 -13.96 -2.29 1.35
N VAL A 78 -13.29 -1.15 1.16
CA VAL A 78 -13.18 -0.12 2.20
C VAL A 78 -14.54 0.52 2.49
N GLU A 79 -15.32 0.82 1.45
CA GLU A 79 -16.68 1.34 1.60
C GLU A 79 -17.60 0.39 2.39
N GLU A 80 -17.45 -0.93 2.23
CA GLU A 80 -18.19 -1.93 3.02
C GLU A 80 -17.71 -2.00 4.48
N ILE A 81 -16.41 -1.79 4.74
CA ILE A 81 -15.86 -1.76 6.10
C ILE A 81 -16.36 -0.54 6.90
N ASP A 82 -16.62 0.58 6.24
CA ASP A 82 -17.04 1.83 6.87
C ASP A 82 -18.55 1.89 7.19
N GLN A 83 -19.35 0.88 6.78
CA GLN A 83 -20.79 0.76 7.06
C GLN A 83 -21.09 0.03 8.37
#